data_AF-A0A8J5SFN5-F1
#
_entry.id   AF-A0A8J5SFN5-F1
#
_cell.length_a   1.000
_cell.length_b   1.000
_cell.length_c   1.000
_cell.angle_alpha   90.00
_cell.angle_beta   90.00
_cell.angle_gamma   90.00
#
_symmetry.space_group_name_H-M   'P 1'
#
loop_
_entity.id
_entity.type
_entity.pdbx_description
1 polymer ?
#
loop_
_entity_poly.entity_id
_entity_poly.type
_entity_poly.pdbx_seq_one_letter_code
_entity_poly.pdbx_strand_id
1 'polypeptide(L)'
;MFTSNRRGPLQALRPHQSRSQPWILCNNSVSSMEFFNSGSRALVEILTRLQSAERPMPVDHTWFEFGSIRYHVQVSMSDSENVYLSISTPSLSPETSPPSGLPEITLQETRKMYHKYAEIIEPPKEGFALTLKLNFSGLTRPKDRTKAINQLSMLQSIILSSQLKDMLGSLGSSGTMKLVYNQREPFFLSKTPGKINAIFPMRFRDDTDLAIASSFFQELQELGSTTFSRAPRCNWSPIPPPTLRGEYVHYLTTNGGFVSFGTFTRFRLRRSTLFRPSIRPRSRRAAA
;
A
#
# COMPACT_ATOMS: atom_id res chain seq x y z
N MET A 1 23.02 29.81 87.17
CA MET A 1 23.46 28.81 86.17
C MET A 1 23.99 29.55 84.96
N PHE A 2 25.23 29.24 84.58
CA PHE A 2 26.13 30.01 83.74
C PHE A 2 25.88 29.85 82.22
N THR A 3 25.80 31.00 81.53
CA THR A 3 26.47 31.45 80.30
C THR A 3 26.84 30.50 79.13
N SER A 4 26.69 31.05 77.90
CA SER A 4 27.72 31.11 76.81
C SER A 4 27.96 29.84 75.97
N ASN A 5 28.30 29.85 74.66
CA ASN A 5 28.40 30.81 73.55
C ASN A 5 29.03 30.03 72.35
N ARG A 6 28.64 30.39 71.11
CA ARG A 6 29.46 30.51 69.86
C ARG A 6 30.20 29.32 69.17
N ARG A 7 29.85 29.24 67.87
CA ARG A 7 30.66 29.35 66.61
C ARG A 7 31.56 28.19 66.14
N GLY A 8 31.12 27.59 65.02
CA GLY A 8 31.83 27.38 63.73
C GLY A 8 33.09 26.48 63.71
N PRO A 9 33.69 26.17 62.54
CA PRO A 9 33.34 26.46 61.14
C PRO A 9 33.29 25.17 60.26
N LEU A 10 33.06 25.27 58.94
CA LEU A 10 33.96 24.75 57.88
C LEU A 10 33.27 24.50 56.53
N GLN A 11 34.09 24.72 55.50
CA GLN A 11 33.81 24.87 54.08
C GLN A 11 33.55 23.55 53.34
N ALA A 12 32.93 23.74 52.18
CA ALA A 12 32.81 22.88 51.01
C ALA A 12 33.81 21.73 50.83
N LEU A 13 33.29 20.54 50.52
CA LEU A 13 33.99 19.47 49.81
C LEU A 13 33.06 18.85 48.76
N ARG A 14 33.39 19.06 47.48
CA ARG A 14 32.86 18.27 46.35
C ARG A 14 33.37 16.83 46.46
N PRO A 15 32.57 15.81 46.09
CA PRO A 15 33.13 14.54 45.67
C PRO A 15 33.29 14.49 44.15
N HIS A 16 34.46 14.02 43.79
CA HIS A 16 35.00 13.81 42.46
C HIS A 16 34.21 12.74 41.67
N GLN A 17 34.15 12.98 40.36
CA GLN A 17 33.82 12.03 39.31
C GLN A 17 34.52 10.67 39.51
N SER A 18 33.71 9.60 39.57
CA SER A 18 34.13 8.23 39.25
C SER A 18 33.40 7.83 37.98
N ARG A 19 34.19 7.61 36.91
CA ARG A 19 33.74 7.14 35.60
C ARG A 19 33.22 5.71 35.72
N SER A 20 31.93 5.53 35.44
CA SER A 20 31.42 4.26 34.93
C SER A 20 30.46 4.57 33.79
N GLN A 21 30.98 4.51 32.56
CA GLN A 21 30.17 4.47 31.35
C GLN A 21 29.32 3.18 31.36
N PRO A 22 27.99 3.26 31.21
CA PRO A 22 27.21 2.13 30.73
C PRO A 22 27.15 2.23 29.21
N TRP A 23 27.69 1.21 28.57
CA TRP A 23 27.59 0.89 27.16
C TRP A 23 26.21 1.21 26.58
N ILE A 24 26.09 2.32 25.84
CA ILE A 24 24.99 2.52 24.90
C ILE A 24 25.30 1.63 23.70
N LEU A 25 24.91 0.37 23.81
CA LEU A 25 24.65 -0.46 22.63
C LEU A 25 23.39 0.10 21.98
N CYS A 26 23.58 0.83 20.88
CA CYS A 26 22.52 1.13 19.93
C CYS A 26 21.93 -0.18 19.40
N ASN A 27 20.89 -0.70 20.05
CA ASN A 27 19.98 -1.64 19.43
C ASN A 27 18.87 -0.85 18.72
N ASN A 28 19.10 -0.64 17.42
CA ASN A 28 18.05 -0.27 16.47
C ASN A 28 17.04 -1.41 16.37
N SER A 29 15.99 -1.38 17.19
CA SER A 29 14.87 -2.30 17.01
C SER A 29 13.55 -1.76 17.59
N VAL A 30 13.16 -0.53 17.29
CA VAL A 30 11.73 -0.14 17.34
C VAL A 30 11.42 0.97 16.32
N SER A 31 10.88 0.59 15.18
CA SER A 31 9.73 1.27 14.53
C SER A 31 9.13 0.22 13.58
N SER A 32 8.27 -0.61 14.16
CA SER A 32 7.53 -1.64 13.46
C SER A 32 6.15 -1.08 13.10
N MET A 33 6.00 -0.72 11.83
CA MET A 33 4.74 -0.62 11.07
C MET A 33 3.86 0.61 11.31
N GLU A 34 4.32 1.77 10.84
CA GLU A 34 3.47 2.99 10.74
C GLU A 34 2.61 3.04 9.45
N PHE A 35 2.85 2.14 8.49
CA PHE A 35 2.11 2.07 7.23
C PHE A 35 1.72 0.62 6.89
N PHE A 36 0.53 0.43 6.30
CA PHE A 36 0.15 -0.86 5.72
C PHE A 36 1.15 -1.26 4.63
N ASN A 37 1.56 -2.53 4.63
CA ASN A 37 2.43 -3.05 3.58
C ASN A 37 1.67 -3.04 2.25
N SER A 38 2.25 -2.45 1.20
CA SER A 38 1.62 -2.38 -0.12
C SER A 38 1.63 -3.72 -0.88
N GLY A 39 2.39 -4.70 -0.40
CA GLY A 39 2.41 -6.06 -0.91
C GLY A 39 1.88 -7.08 0.09
N SER A 40 1.27 -8.15 -0.43
CA SER A 40 0.79 -9.29 0.35
C SER A 40 1.94 -10.01 1.05
N ARG A 41 1.94 -9.97 2.39
CA ARG A 41 2.91 -10.71 3.20
C ARG A 41 2.72 -12.22 3.11
N ALA A 42 1.47 -12.66 3.06
CA ALA A 42 1.12 -14.07 2.91
C ALA A 42 1.65 -14.64 1.59
N LEU A 43 1.51 -13.91 0.48
CA LEU A 43 2.09 -14.31 -0.81
C LEU A 43 3.61 -14.45 -0.72
N VAL A 44 4.31 -13.48 -0.10
CA VAL A 44 5.78 -13.55 0.04
C VAL A 44 6.18 -14.80 0.80
N GLU A 45 5.52 -15.07 1.92
CA GLU A 45 5.81 -16.21 2.78
C GLU A 45 5.54 -17.55 2.08
N ILE A 46 4.35 -17.71 1.48
CA ILE A 46 3.96 -18.93 0.77
C ILE A 46 4.90 -19.21 -0.39
N LEU A 47 5.15 -18.23 -1.26
CA LEU A 47 6.00 -18.41 -2.44
C LEU A 47 7.46 -18.65 -2.05
N THR A 48 7.94 -18.02 -0.96
CA THR A 48 9.29 -18.25 -0.46
C THR A 48 9.44 -19.68 0.08
N ARG A 49 8.46 -20.15 0.87
CA ARG A 49 8.45 -21.53 1.38
C ARG A 49 8.45 -22.55 0.23
N LEU A 50 7.61 -22.34 -0.78
CA LEU A 50 7.57 -23.18 -1.99
C LEU A 50 8.91 -23.21 -2.73
N GLN A 51 9.61 -22.07 -2.85
CA GLN A 51 10.89 -21.98 -3.53
C GLN A 51 12.08 -22.53 -2.72
N SER A 52 11.95 -22.60 -1.40
CA SER A 52 12.98 -23.15 -0.49
C SER A 52 12.81 -24.63 -0.17
N ALA A 53 11.70 -25.24 -0.57
CA ALA A 53 11.41 -26.63 -0.23
C ALA A 53 12.38 -27.58 -0.94
N GLU A 54 13.04 -28.47 -0.19
CA GLU A 54 13.96 -29.47 -0.74
C GLU A 54 13.27 -30.50 -1.63
N ARG A 55 11.99 -30.78 -1.34
CA ARG A 55 11.14 -31.69 -2.12
C ARG A 55 9.86 -30.97 -2.52
N PRO A 56 9.46 -31.03 -3.81
CA PRO A 56 8.17 -30.50 -4.22
C PRO A 56 7.05 -31.22 -3.46
N MET A 57 6.18 -30.45 -2.83
CA MET A 57 4.96 -30.96 -2.20
C MET A 57 3.76 -30.38 -2.95
N PRO A 58 2.69 -31.17 -3.15
CA PRO A 58 1.47 -30.62 -3.73
C PRO A 58 0.90 -29.60 -2.75
N VAL A 59 0.48 -28.46 -3.28
CA VAL A 59 -0.16 -27.40 -2.52
C VAL A 59 -1.47 -27.06 -3.20
N ASP A 60 -2.51 -26.91 -2.40
CA ASP A 60 -3.80 -26.37 -2.82
C ASP A 60 -4.33 -25.53 -1.64
N HIS A 61 -4.14 -24.22 -1.71
CA HIS A 61 -4.42 -23.33 -0.59
C HIS A 61 -5.11 -22.04 -1.02
N THR A 62 -6.18 -21.67 -0.31
CA THR A 62 -6.94 -20.43 -0.49
C THR A 62 -6.85 -19.59 0.77
N TRP A 63 -6.66 -18.28 0.61
CA TRP A 63 -6.73 -17.34 1.73
C TRP A 63 -7.30 -15.98 1.28
N PHE A 64 -7.58 -15.13 2.26
CA PHE A 64 -8.23 -13.84 2.07
C PHE A 64 -7.39 -12.71 2.66
N GLU A 65 -7.43 -11.55 2.01
CA GLU A 65 -6.79 -10.32 2.47
C GLU A 65 -7.78 -9.14 2.47
N PHE A 66 -7.37 -8.04 3.11
CA PHE A 66 -8.17 -6.83 3.25
C PHE A 66 -8.65 -6.30 1.89
N GLY A 67 -9.91 -5.87 1.80
CA GLY A 67 -10.53 -5.46 0.52
C GLY A 67 -11.20 -6.60 -0.24
N SER A 68 -11.59 -7.67 0.46
CA SER A 68 -12.25 -8.85 -0.14
C SER A 68 -11.42 -9.52 -1.24
N ILE A 69 -10.10 -9.48 -1.10
CA ILE A 69 -9.18 -10.15 -2.02
C ILE A 69 -9.16 -11.63 -1.65
N ARG A 70 -9.28 -12.49 -2.66
CA ARG A 70 -9.11 -13.94 -2.52
C ARG A 70 -7.95 -14.39 -3.37
N TYR A 71 -6.98 -15.04 -2.76
CA TYR A 71 -5.88 -15.70 -3.43
C TYR A 71 -6.04 -17.21 -3.38
N HIS A 72 -5.56 -17.88 -4.42
CA HIS A 72 -5.44 -19.33 -4.47
C HIS A 72 -4.09 -19.70 -5.08
N VAL A 73 -3.37 -20.61 -4.42
CA VAL A 73 -2.12 -21.17 -4.92
C VAL A 73 -2.25 -22.67 -5.06
N GLN A 74 -1.82 -23.16 -6.22
CA GLN A 74 -1.80 -24.58 -6.54
C GLN A 74 -0.47 -25.03 -7.12
N VAL A 75 0.06 -26.13 -6.61
CA VAL A 75 1.22 -26.86 -7.13
C VAL A 75 0.82 -28.32 -7.23
N SER A 76 1.04 -28.95 -8.39
CA SER A 76 0.68 -30.35 -8.61
C SER A 76 1.92 -31.24 -8.62
N MET A 77 1.77 -32.53 -8.29
CA MET A 77 2.87 -33.50 -8.38
C MET A 77 3.30 -33.76 -9.83
N SER A 78 2.37 -33.68 -10.78
CA SER A 78 2.62 -33.86 -12.21
C SER A 78 3.34 -32.67 -12.86
N ASP A 79 3.25 -31.49 -12.24
CA ASP A 79 3.85 -30.25 -12.74
C ASP A 79 4.44 -29.45 -11.56
N SER A 80 5.52 -29.98 -10.97
CA SER A 80 6.16 -29.41 -9.78
C SER A 80 6.97 -28.14 -10.04
N GLU A 81 7.32 -27.89 -11.31
CA GLU A 81 8.11 -26.71 -11.72
C GLU A 81 7.25 -25.45 -11.84
N ASN A 82 5.93 -25.62 -11.95
CA ASN A 82 4.99 -24.51 -12.13
C ASN A 82 4.10 -24.33 -10.90
N VAL A 83 3.92 -23.06 -10.52
CA VAL A 83 3.00 -22.66 -9.45
C VAL A 83 1.86 -21.89 -10.08
N TYR A 84 0.63 -22.32 -9.87
CA TYR A 84 -0.56 -21.61 -10.33
C TYR A 84 -1.04 -20.67 -9.23
N LEU A 85 -1.00 -19.37 -9.49
CA LEU A 85 -1.47 -18.32 -8.60
C LEU A 85 -2.71 -17.66 -9.20
N SER A 86 -3.85 -17.81 -8.56
CA SER A 86 -5.11 -17.17 -8.94
C SER A 86 -5.49 -16.07 -7.95
N ILE A 87 -6.03 -14.98 -8.46
CA ILE A 87 -6.53 -13.85 -7.66
C ILE A 87 -7.94 -13.47 -8.10
N SER A 88 -8.79 -13.22 -7.13
CA SER A 88 -10.08 -12.57 -7.29
C SER A 88 -10.08 -11.29 -6.44
N THR A 89 -10.44 -10.17 -7.03
CA THR A 89 -10.51 -8.87 -6.37
C THR A 89 -11.73 -8.12 -6.90
N PRO A 90 -12.44 -7.33 -6.07
CA PRO A 90 -13.51 -6.48 -6.55
C PRO A 90 -13.03 -5.52 -7.65
N SER A 91 -13.89 -5.28 -8.63
CA SER A 91 -13.70 -4.21 -9.61
C SER A 91 -13.94 -2.85 -8.95
N LEU A 92 -13.10 -1.86 -9.24
CA LEU A 92 -13.33 -0.47 -8.82
C LEU A 92 -14.61 0.12 -9.44
N SER A 93 -15.08 -0.42 -10.56
CA SER A 93 -16.31 -0.03 -11.23
C SER A 93 -17.14 -1.27 -11.60
N PRO A 94 -17.92 -1.83 -10.66
CA PRO A 94 -18.69 -3.05 -10.89
C PRO A 94 -19.65 -2.95 -12.09
N GLU A 95 -20.18 -1.75 -12.35
CA GLU A 95 -21.15 -1.49 -13.42
C GLU A 95 -20.55 -1.53 -14.83
N THR A 96 -19.23 -1.36 -14.96
CA THR A 96 -18.53 -1.30 -16.26
C THR A 96 -17.49 -2.41 -16.43
N SER A 97 -17.25 -3.23 -15.40
CA SER A 97 -16.33 -4.36 -15.50
C SER A 97 -16.87 -5.47 -16.40
N PRO A 98 -15.98 -6.20 -17.09
CA PRO A 98 -16.39 -7.38 -17.83
C PRO A 98 -17.06 -8.41 -16.89
N PRO A 99 -18.00 -9.23 -17.39
CA PRO A 99 -18.69 -10.26 -16.59
C PRO A 99 -17.74 -11.28 -15.97
N SER A 100 -16.59 -11.50 -16.62
CA SER A 100 -15.55 -12.43 -16.19
C SER A 100 -14.17 -11.88 -16.54
N GLY A 101 -13.20 -12.07 -15.66
CA GLY A 101 -11.81 -11.70 -15.89
C GLY A 101 -11.48 -10.24 -15.60
N LEU A 102 -10.23 -9.85 -15.88
CA LEU A 102 -9.76 -8.47 -15.78
C LEU A 102 -9.84 -7.76 -17.14
N PRO A 103 -9.96 -6.41 -17.17
CA PRO A 103 -9.87 -5.65 -18.42
C PRO A 103 -8.56 -5.91 -19.17
N GLU A 104 -8.60 -5.90 -20.50
CA GLU A 104 -7.43 -6.23 -21.35
C GLU A 104 -6.23 -5.33 -21.07
N ILE A 105 -6.44 -4.04 -20.78
CA ILE A 105 -5.37 -3.11 -20.40
C ILE A 105 -4.60 -3.60 -19.16
N THR A 106 -5.32 -4.17 -18.18
CA THR A 106 -4.73 -4.73 -16.97
C THR A 106 -4.01 -6.04 -17.25
N LEU A 107 -4.55 -6.89 -18.12
CA LEU A 107 -3.87 -8.10 -18.57
C LEU A 107 -2.56 -7.76 -19.28
N GLN A 108 -2.54 -6.77 -20.17
CA GLN A 108 -1.32 -6.31 -20.85
C GLN A 108 -0.27 -5.75 -19.89
N GLU A 109 -0.66 -4.91 -18.92
CA GLU A 109 0.27 -4.41 -17.90
C GLU A 109 0.84 -5.56 -17.05
N THR A 110 0.00 -6.55 -16.72
CA THR A 110 0.39 -7.74 -15.95
C THR A 110 1.35 -8.64 -16.74
N ARG A 111 1.04 -8.98 -18.01
CA ARG A 111 1.94 -9.72 -18.92
C ARG A 111 3.28 -9.02 -19.00
N LYS A 112 3.27 -7.71 -19.26
CA LYS A 112 4.49 -6.91 -19.36
C LYS A 112 5.31 -6.91 -18.06
N MET A 113 4.68 -6.83 -16.90
CA MET A 113 5.39 -6.81 -15.61
C MET A 113 6.06 -8.15 -15.31
N TYR A 114 5.35 -9.25 -15.55
CA TYR A 114 5.73 -10.56 -15.04
C TYR A 114 6.24 -11.56 -16.09
N HIS A 115 6.32 -11.18 -17.38
CA HIS A 115 6.71 -12.03 -18.52
C HIS A 115 7.97 -12.88 -18.33
N LYS A 116 8.87 -12.51 -17.42
CA LYS A 116 10.12 -13.24 -17.16
C LYS A 116 9.92 -14.56 -16.42
N TYR A 117 8.83 -14.69 -15.67
CA TYR A 117 8.60 -15.81 -14.75
C TYR A 117 7.11 -16.13 -14.55
N ALA A 118 6.22 -15.51 -15.33
CA ALA A 118 4.79 -15.76 -15.26
C ALA A 118 4.16 -15.68 -16.65
N GLU A 119 3.21 -16.57 -16.88
CA GLU A 119 2.30 -16.61 -18.02
C GLU A 119 0.86 -16.44 -17.53
N ILE A 120 0.03 -15.69 -18.25
CA ILE A 120 -1.40 -15.58 -17.93
C ILE A 120 -2.11 -16.80 -18.53
N ILE A 121 -2.90 -17.50 -17.73
CA ILE A 121 -3.74 -18.61 -18.18
C ILE A 121 -5.13 -18.09 -18.53
N GLU A 122 -5.57 -18.37 -19.76
CA GLU A 122 -6.88 -17.99 -20.29
C GLU A 122 -7.66 -19.24 -20.76
N PRO A 123 -8.91 -19.44 -20.31
CA PRO A 123 -9.63 -18.62 -19.32
C PRO A 123 -9.01 -18.75 -17.92
N PRO A 124 -9.21 -17.76 -17.03
CA PRO A 124 -8.79 -17.88 -15.63
C PRO A 124 -9.53 -19.05 -14.95
N LYS A 125 -8.93 -19.60 -13.89
CA LYS A 125 -9.57 -20.63 -13.07
C LYS A 125 -10.93 -20.16 -12.56
N GLU A 126 -11.89 -21.07 -12.52
CA GLU A 126 -13.26 -20.78 -12.11
C GLU A 126 -13.33 -20.02 -10.76
N GLY A 127 -14.10 -18.94 -10.74
CA GLY A 127 -14.24 -18.06 -9.58
C GLY A 127 -13.11 -17.04 -9.39
N PHE A 128 -12.10 -17.00 -10.27
CA PHE A 128 -11.00 -16.03 -10.20
C PHE A 128 -11.00 -15.06 -11.39
N ALA A 129 -10.52 -13.85 -11.15
CA ALA A 129 -10.42 -12.82 -12.18
C ALA A 129 -9.13 -12.96 -13.01
N LEU A 130 -8.09 -13.55 -12.44
CA LEU A 130 -6.79 -13.78 -13.07
C LEU A 130 -6.18 -15.07 -12.56
N THR A 131 -5.51 -15.81 -13.44
CA THR A 131 -4.65 -16.95 -13.08
C THR A 131 -3.29 -16.80 -13.76
N LEU A 132 -2.22 -16.88 -12.97
CA LEU A 132 -0.84 -16.83 -13.41
C LEU A 132 -0.21 -18.21 -13.25
N LYS A 133 0.40 -18.74 -14.31
CA LYS A 133 1.32 -19.87 -14.24
C LYS A 133 2.73 -19.31 -14.02
N LEU A 134 3.26 -19.51 -12.82
CA LEU A 134 4.57 -19.02 -12.41
C LEU A 134 5.63 -20.10 -12.64
N ASN A 135 6.74 -19.71 -13.25
CA ASN A 135 7.91 -20.56 -13.41
C ASN A 135 9.18 -19.77 -13.06
N PHE A 136 9.87 -20.20 -12.00
CA PHE A 136 11.06 -19.53 -11.50
C PHE A 136 12.37 -20.19 -11.95
N SER A 137 12.32 -21.24 -12.78
CA SER A 137 13.50 -22.02 -13.20
C SER A 137 14.54 -21.14 -13.92
N GLY A 138 14.08 -20.19 -14.73
CA GLY A 138 14.93 -19.21 -15.42
C GLY A 138 15.62 -18.19 -14.50
N LEU A 139 15.23 -18.10 -13.23
CA LEU A 139 15.84 -17.21 -12.23
C LEU A 139 16.89 -17.97 -11.41
N THR A 140 18.12 -18.02 -11.91
CA THR A 140 19.22 -18.80 -11.30
C THR A 140 19.78 -18.21 -10.01
N ARG A 141 19.61 -16.91 -9.78
CA ARG A 141 20.13 -16.23 -8.58
C ARG A 141 19.05 -16.12 -7.51
N PRO A 142 19.32 -16.49 -6.24
CA PRO A 142 18.34 -16.35 -5.14
C PRO A 142 17.80 -14.93 -4.97
N LYS A 143 18.66 -13.92 -5.21
CA LYS A 143 18.26 -12.50 -5.17
C LYS A 143 17.23 -12.14 -6.24
N ASP A 144 17.28 -12.77 -7.41
CA ASP A 144 16.34 -12.49 -8.49
C ASP A 144 14.99 -13.19 -8.26
N ARG A 145 14.99 -14.39 -7.66
CA ARG A 145 13.77 -15.03 -7.14
C ARG A 145 13.09 -14.19 -6.06
N THR A 146 13.86 -13.70 -5.09
CA THR A 146 13.34 -12.82 -4.02
C THR A 146 12.70 -11.56 -4.60
N LYS A 147 13.33 -10.94 -5.60
CA LYS A 147 12.75 -9.78 -6.31
C LYS A 147 11.45 -10.16 -7.02
N ALA A 148 11.40 -11.30 -7.71
CA ALA A 148 10.20 -11.75 -8.40
C ALA A 148 9.03 -11.97 -7.42
N ILE A 149 9.29 -12.61 -6.28
CA ILE A 149 8.30 -12.80 -5.21
C ILE A 149 7.82 -11.45 -4.66
N ASN A 150 8.73 -10.51 -4.40
CA ASN A 150 8.37 -9.16 -3.94
C ASN A 150 7.59 -8.36 -5.00
N GLN A 151 7.79 -8.63 -6.28
CA GLN A 151 6.98 -8.02 -7.34
C GLN A 151 5.58 -8.65 -7.37
N LEU A 152 5.48 -9.98 -7.27
CA LEU A 152 4.20 -10.70 -7.23
C LEU A 152 3.35 -10.34 -6.01
N SER A 153 3.97 -10.03 -4.87
CA SER A 153 3.23 -9.56 -3.70
C SER A 153 2.46 -8.26 -3.95
N MET A 154 2.88 -7.47 -4.95
CA MET A 154 2.19 -6.25 -5.39
C MET A 154 1.13 -6.50 -6.47
N LEU A 155 0.76 -7.75 -6.78
CA LEU A 155 -0.17 -8.09 -7.86
C LEU A 155 -1.49 -7.31 -7.78
N GLN A 156 -2.10 -7.23 -6.59
CA GLN A 156 -3.32 -6.46 -6.38
C GLN A 156 -3.11 -4.97 -6.66
N SER A 157 -2.00 -4.40 -6.18
CA SER A 157 -1.65 -2.99 -6.44
C SER A 157 -1.54 -2.69 -7.94
N ILE A 158 -0.99 -3.61 -8.73
CA ILE A 158 -0.94 -3.46 -10.20
C ILE A 158 -2.34 -3.45 -10.78
N ILE A 159 -3.17 -4.43 -10.42
CA ILE A 159 -4.55 -4.55 -10.91
C ILE A 159 -5.34 -3.27 -10.62
N LEU A 160 -5.33 -2.81 -9.37
CA LEU A 160 -6.03 -1.59 -8.96
C LEU A 160 -5.46 -0.34 -9.64
N SER A 161 -4.14 -0.22 -9.73
CA SER A 161 -3.51 0.94 -10.39
C SER A 161 -3.83 1.00 -11.87
N SER A 162 -4.00 -0.16 -12.52
CA SER A 162 -4.36 -0.26 -13.93
C SER A 162 -5.78 0.24 -14.16
N GLN A 163 -6.74 -0.29 -13.39
CA GLN A 163 -8.13 0.15 -13.42
C GLN A 163 -8.25 1.64 -13.13
N LEU A 164 -7.56 2.13 -12.09
CA LEU A 164 -7.57 3.53 -11.72
C LEU A 164 -7.03 4.45 -12.84
N LYS A 165 -5.95 4.06 -13.52
CA LYS A 165 -5.40 4.85 -14.64
C LYS A 165 -6.38 4.92 -15.81
N ASP A 166 -6.99 3.80 -16.16
CA ASP A 166 -7.97 3.71 -17.25
C ASP A 166 -9.18 4.61 -16.97
N MET A 167 -9.74 4.46 -15.78
CA MET A 167 -10.84 5.27 -15.25
C MET A 167 -10.52 6.77 -15.20
N LEU A 168 -9.30 7.14 -14.77
CA LEU A 168 -8.88 8.53 -14.74
C LEU A 168 -8.62 9.11 -16.15
N GLY A 169 -8.24 8.24 -17.09
CA GLY A 169 -8.08 8.55 -18.50
C GLY A 169 -9.42 8.85 -19.16
N SER A 170 -10.45 8.06 -18.86
CA SER A 170 -11.80 8.22 -19.42
C SER A 170 -12.55 9.46 -18.88
N LEU A 171 -12.25 9.92 -17.66
CA LEU A 171 -12.89 11.09 -17.03
C LEU A 171 -12.56 12.45 -17.69
N GLY A 172 -11.75 12.50 -18.76
CA GLY A 172 -11.48 13.73 -19.51
C GLY A 172 -10.74 14.80 -18.69
N SER A 173 -11.03 16.08 -18.89
CA SER A 173 -10.39 17.20 -18.16
C SER A 173 -11.06 17.52 -16.82
N SER A 174 -12.32 17.14 -16.64
CA SER A 174 -13.10 17.36 -15.41
C SER A 174 -14.25 16.36 -15.28
N GLY A 175 -14.55 15.96 -14.06
CA GLY A 175 -15.68 15.08 -13.75
C GLY A 175 -15.54 14.43 -12.38
N THR A 176 -16.56 13.69 -11.96
CA THR A 176 -16.52 12.86 -10.75
C THR A 176 -16.88 11.44 -11.12
N MET A 177 -16.22 10.46 -10.49
CA MET A 177 -16.56 9.06 -10.64
C MET A 177 -16.55 8.34 -9.29
N LYS A 178 -17.50 7.43 -9.12
CA LYS A 178 -17.62 6.54 -7.97
C LYS A 178 -16.70 5.34 -8.15
N LEU A 179 -15.92 5.03 -7.12
CA LEU A 179 -15.06 3.86 -7.01
C LEU A 179 -15.52 2.97 -5.86
N VAL A 180 -15.49 1.65 -6.09
CA VAL A 180 -15.87 0.65 -5.10
C VAL A 180 -14.66 -0.23 -4.79
N TYR A 181 -13.96 0.05 -3.68
CA TYR A 181 -12.89 -0.83 -3.19
C TYR A 181 -13.44 -1.91 -2.25
N ASN A 182 -14.39 -1.51 -1.40
CA ASN A 182 -15.17 -2.39 -0.55
C ASN A 182 -16.65 -2.19 -0.89
N GLN A 183 -17.41 -3.27 -1.07
CA GLN A 183 -18.80 -3.21 -1.56
C GLN A 183 -19.72 -2.31 -0.71
N ARG A 184 -19.36 -2.08 0.56
CA ARG A 184 -20.13 -1.27 1.50
C ARG A 184 -19.68 0.19 1.59
N GLU A 185 -18.49 0.51 1.08
CA GLU A 185 -17.82 1.80 1.31
C GLU A 185 -17.20 2.30 0.01
N PRO A 186 -18.01 2.93 -0.87
CA PRO A 186 -17.48 3.59 -2.05
C PRO A 186 -16.76 4.88 -1.65
N PHE A 187 -15.80 5.25 -2.48
CA PHE A 187 -15.15 6.55 -2.45
C PHE A 187 -15.21 7.16 -3.84
N PHE A 188 -14.96 8.45 -3.96
CA PHE A 188 -15.12 9.19 -5.21
C PHE A 188 -13.79 9.77 -5.65
N LEU A 189 -13.55 9.78 -6.95
CA LEU A 189 -12.51 10.60 -7.54
C LEU A 189 -13.16 11.76 -8.27
N SER A 190 -12.78 12.97 -7.91
CA SER A 190 -13.11 14.17 -8.66
C SER A 190 -11.87 14.71 -9.36
N LYS A 191 -12.02 15.07 -10.62
CA LYS A 191 -11.00 15.67 -11.46
C LYS A 191 -11.45 17.07 -11.83
N THR A 192 -10.57 18.03 -11.67
CA THR A 192 -10.70 19.40 -12.17
C THR A 192 -9.38 19.80 -12.86
N PRO A 193 -9.35 20.88 -13.66
CA PRO A 193 -8.12 21.30 -14.31
C PRO A 193 -6.96 21.46 -13.32
N GLY A 194 -5.93 20.61 -13.47
CA GLY A 194 -4.74 20.63 -12.64
C GLY A 194 -4.83 19.95 -11.26
N LYS A 195 -5.98 19.37 -10.89
CA LYS A 195 -6.20 18.78 -9.56
C LYS A 195 -7.04 17.49 -9.62
N ILE A 196 -6.63 16.49 -8.86
CA ILE A 196 -7.40 15.26 -8.63
C ILE A 196 -7.62 15.12 -7.14
N ASN A 197 -8.86 14.90 -6.71
CA ASN A 197 -9.20 14.64 -5.32
C ASN A 197 -9.83 13.26 -5.17
N ALA A 198 -9.30 12.49 -4.24
CA ALA A 198 -10.01 11.35 -3.70
C ALA A 198 -10.86 11.81 -2.52
N ILE A 199 -12.14 11.45 -2.50
CA ILE A 199 -13.14 11.86 -1.50
C ILE A 199 -13.72 10.61 -0.87
N PHE A 200 -13.57 10.48 0.44
CA PHE A 200 -13.98 9.33 1.24
C PHE A 200 -15.13 9.75 2.17
N PRO A 201 -16.36 9.27 1.94
CA PRO A 201 -17.44 9.39 2.91
C PRO A 201 -17.18 8.42 4.08
N MET A 202 -16.88 8.97 5.26
CA MET A 202 -16.39 8.20 6.41
C MET A 202 -17.52 7.68 7.30
N ARG A 203 -17.73 6.36 7.34
CA ARG A 203 -18.78 5.74 8.17
C ARG A 203 -18.18 4.95 9.31
N PHE A 204 -18.55 5.29 10.53
CA PHE A 204 -18.10 4.60 11.74
C PHE A 204 -19.28 3.88 12.37
N ARG A 205 -19.07 2.66 12.87
CA ARG A 205 -20.13 1.87 13.53
C ARG A 205 -20.36 2.33 14.96
N ASP A 206 -19.28 2.72 15.63
CA ASP A 206 -19.26 3.03 17.05
C ASP A 206 -18.95 4.52 17.27
N ASP A 207 -19.63 5.14 18.24
CA ASP A 207 -19.44 6.56 18.56
C ASP A 207 -18.03 6.87 19.06
N THR A 208 -17.37 5.89 19.69
CA THR A 208 -15.97 5.99 20.11
C THR A 208 -15.03 6.12 18.91
N ASP A 209 -15.20 5.26 17.89
CA ASP A 209 -14.41 5.33 16.66
C ASP A 209 -14.66 6.64 15.91
N LEU A 210 -15.92 7.11 15.90
CA LEU A 210 -16.28 8.41 15.34
C LEU A 210 -15.55 9.56 16.06
N ALA A 211 -15.53 9.55 17.38
CA ALA A 211 -14.84 10.58 18.17
C ALA A 211 -13.33 10.56 17.90
N ILE A 212 -12.70 9.38 17.93
CA ILE A 212 -11.26 9.21 17.67
C ILE A 212 -10.92 9.68 16.25
N ALA A 213 -11.67 9.24 15.24
CA ALA A 213 -11.42 9.58 13.85
C ALA A 213 -11.62 11.06 13.57
N SER A 214 -12.62 11.69 14.19
CA SER A 214 -12.86 13.13 14.06
C SER A 214 -11.69 13.95 14.57
N SER A 215 -11.14 13.61 15.75
CA SER A 215 -9.93 14.23 16.29
C SER A 215 -8.73 14.01 15.37
N PHE A 216 -8.54 12.80 14.84
CA PHE A 216 -7.46 12.48 13.91
C PHE A 216 -7.55 13.29 12.61
N PHE A 217 -8.73 13.43 12.00
CA PHE A 217 -8.88 14.18 10.75
C PHE A 217 -8.66 15.68 10.93
N GLN A 218 -9.06 16.24 12.07
CA GLN A 218 -8.77 17.63 12.42
C GLN A 218 -7.27 17.87 12.51
N GLU A 219 -6.55 17.04 13.26
CA GLU A 219 -5.09 17.14 13.38
C GLU A 219 -4.39 16.97 12.02
N LEU A 220 -4.82 16.00 11.21
CA LEU A 220 -4.25 15.77 9.88
C LEU A 220 -4.42 16.98 8.94
N GLN A 221 -5.57 17.66 9.01
CA GLN A 221 -5.84 18.87 8.23
C GLN A 221 -4.97 20.05 8.67
N GLU A 222 -4.77 20.22 9.98
CA GLU A 222 -3.92 21.27 10.55
C GLU A 222 -2.44 21.08 10.18
N LEU A 223 -1.90 19.87 10.37
CA LEU A 223 -0.51 19.53 10.05
C LEU A 223 -0.21 19.61 8.55
N GLY A 224 -1.15 19.17 7.71
CA GLY A 224 -1.06 19.30 6.26
C GLY A 224 -1.06 20.75 5.77
N SER A 225 -1.58 21.67 6.59
CA SER A 225 -1.65 23.10 6.27
C SER A 225 -0.36 23.85 6.63
N THR A 226 0.28 23.48 7.75
CA THR A 226 1.39 24.22 8.37
C THR A 226 2.76 23.57 8.15
N THR A 227 2.88 22.26 8.38
CA THR A 227 4.17 21.55 8.44
C THR A 227 4.53 20.89 7.11
N PHE A 228 3.54 20.31 6.42
CA PHE A 228 3.77 19.47 5.23
C PHE A 228 3.25 20.09 3.94
N SER A 229 3.73 21.30 3.61
CA SER A 229 3.25 22.09 2.46
C SER A 229 3.40 21.42 1.07
N ARG A 230 4.23 20.37 0.95
CA ARG A 230 4.44 19.59 -0.27
C ARG A 230 3.63 18.28 -0.32
N ALA A 231 3.00 17.88 0.78
CA ALA A 231 2.15 16.69 0.81
C ALA A 231 0.81 16.95 0.08
N PRO A 232 0.10 15.89 -0.35
CA PRO A 232 -1.28 16.03 -0.77
C PRO A 232 -2.09 16.75 0.30
N ARG A 233 -2.91 17.72 -0.09
CA ARG A 233 -3.75 18.46 0.86
C ARG A 233 -4.85 17.53 1.37
N CYS A 234 -4.99 17.44 2.69
CA CYS A 234 -6.08 16.74 3.35
C CYS A 234 -7.10 17.77 3.84
N ASN A 235 -8.37 17.54 3.55
CA ASN A 235 -9.48 18.37 4.00
C ASN A 235 -10.59 17.49 4.56
N TRP A 236 -11.17 17.88 5.69
CA TRP A 236 -12.37 17.27 6.24
C TRP A 236 -13.57 18.24 6.15
N SER A 237 -14.76 17.70 5.89
CA SER A 237 -16.01 18.46 5.83
C SER A 237 -17.16 17.63 6.39
N PRO A 238 -18.04 18.20 7.25
CA PRO A 238 -19.25 17.49 7.70
C PRO A 238 -20.31 17.39 6.59
N ILE A 239 -20.23 18.23 5.55
CA ILE A 239 -21.18 18.26 4.43
C ILE A 239 -20.56 17.70 3.13
N PRO A 240 -21.37 17.10 2.24
CA PRO A 240 -20.89 16.60 0.95
C PRO A 240 -20.25 17.72 0.12
N PRO A 241 -19.05 17.51 -0.46
CA PRO A 241 -18.44 18.49 -1.36
C PRO A 241 -19.32 18.75 -2.59
N PRO A 242 -19.31 19.98 -3.16
CA PRO A 242 -20.10 20.31 -4.35
C PRO A 242 -19.83 19.41 -5.57
N THR A 243 -18.62 18.83 -5.65
CA THR A 243 -18.23 17.88 -6.70
C THR A 243 -19.01 16.57 -6.68
N LEU A 244 -19.69 16.25 -5.57
CA LEU A 244 -20.55 15.09 -5.43
C LEU A 244 -22.04 15.42 -5.67
N ARG A 245 -22.36 16.63 -6.14
CA ARG A 245 -23.75 17.00 -6.45
C ARG A 245 -24.28 16.09 -7.56
N GLY A 246 -25.46 15.52 -7.34
CA GLY A 246 -26.12 14.60 -8.27
C GLY A 246 -25.90 13.12 -7.96
N GLU A 247 -25.00 12.79 -7.03
CA GLU A 247 -24.85 11.42 -6.53
C GLU A 247 -26.05 11.00 -5.67
N TYR A 248 -26.29 9.69 -5.60
CA TYR A 248 -27.38 9.15 -4.80
C TYR A 248 -27.19 9.43 -3.30
N VAL A 249 -28.29 9.80 -2.64
CA VAL A 249 -28.29 10.24 -1.23
C VAL A 249 -27.66 9.20 -0.30
N HIS A 250 -27.90 7.89 -0.51
CA HIS A 250 -27.34 6.85 0.36
C HIS A 250 -25.81 6.80 0.35
N TYR A 251 -25.16 7.23 -0.74
CA TYR A 251 -23.70 7.37 -0.79
C TYR A 251 -23.18 8.62 -0.09
N LEU A 252 -24.04 9.62 0.13
CA LEU A 252 -23.71 10.89 0.78
C LEU A 252 -24.11 10.93 2.27
N THR A 253 -24.93 9.98 2.74
CA THR A 253 -25.24 9.84 4.16
C THR A 253 -24.05 9.23 4.90
N THR A 254 -23.49 9.98 5.85
CA THR A 254 -22.28 9.66 6.60
C THR A 254 -22.37 10.25 8.01
N ASN A 255 -21.84 9.56 9.02
CA ASN A 255 -21.71 10.09 10.39
C ASN A 255 -20.33 10.70 10.68
N GLY A 256 -19.30 10.34 9.92
CA GLY A 256 -17.93 10.87 10.06
C GLY A 256 -17.56 11.98 9.08
N GLY A 257 -18.52 12.45 8.26
CA GLY A 257 -18.28 13.46 7.25
C GLY A 257 -17.51 12.93 6.03
N PHE A 258 -16.80 13.83 5.35
CA PHE A 258 -16.09 13.60 4.10
C PHE A 258 -14.63 14.01 4.24
N VAL A 259 -13.73 13.05 4.05
CA VAL A 259 -12.29 13.31 3.99
C VAL A 259 -11.87 13.37 2.53
N SER A 260 -11.07 14.36 2.15
CA SER A 260 -10.58 14.50 0.79
C SER A 260 -9.08 14.72 0.73
N PHE A 261 -8.44 14.02 -0.20
CA PHE A 261 -7.02 14.13 -0.49
C PHE A 261 -6.81 14.67 -1.89
N GLY A 262 -6.34 15.92 -1.97
CA GLY A 262 -6.07 16.61 -3.22
C GLY A 262 -4.61 16.51 -3.63
N THR A 263 -4.37 16.00 -4.83
CA THR A 263 -3.06 16.03 -5.49
C THR A 263 -3.10 16.98 -6.69
N PHE A 264 -2.07 17.82 -6.82
CA PHE A 264 -1.85 18.58 -8.05
C PHE A 264 -1.34 17.63 -9.12
N THR A 265 -1.75 17.78 -10.38
CA THR A 265 -1.30 16.94 -11.51
C THR A 265 0.22 16.97 -11.75
N ARG A 266 0.95 17.91 -11.10
CA ARG A 266 2.42 17.94 -11.03
C ARG A 266 3.02 16.83 -10.18
N PHE A 267 2.26 16.22 -9.27
CA PHE A 267 2.47 14.81 -8.92
C PHE A 267 2.05 14.01 -10.14
N ARG A 268 2.93 14.01 -11.14
CA ARG A 268 2.94 12.98 -12.17
C ARG A 268 2.79 11.68 -11.38
N LEU A 269 1.84 10.81 -11.76
CA LEU A 269 2.06 9.38 -11.63
C LEU A 269 3.35 9.11 -12.43
N ARG A 270 4.51 9.53 -11.88
CA ARG A 270 5.79 9.01 -12.28
C ARG A 270 5.55 7.54 -12.08
N ARG A 271 5.68 6.77 -13.17
CA ARG A 271 5.99 5.34 -13.12
C ARG A 271 6.80 5.15 -11.86
N SER A 272 6.14 4.66 -10.81
CA SER A 272 6.72 4.12 -9.61
C SER A 272 8.10 4.71 -9.25
N THR A 273 8.15 5.60 -8.25
CA THR A 273 9.37 5.74 -7.44
C THR A 273 9.74 4.44 -6.69
N LEU A 274 8.92 3.38 -6.81
CA LEU A 274 9.27 1.98 -6.49
C LEU A 274 10.05 1.24 -7.60
N PHE A 275 10.24 1.81 -8.80
CA PHE A 275 11.03 1.20 -9.86
C PHE A 275 12.10 2.16 -10.38
N ARG A 276 13.25 2.17 -9.71
CA ARG A 276 14.52 2.52 -10.34
C ARG A 276 15.37 1.26 -10.45
N PRO A 277 15.57 0.67 -11.64
CA PRO A 277 16.73 -0.17 -11.88
C PRO A 277 17.95 0.72 -11.78
N SER A 278 18.79 0.50 -10.77
CA SER A 278 20.14 1.06 -10.75
C SER A 278 20.94 0.39 -11.87
N ILE A 279 21.05 1.06 -13.02
CA ILE A 279 22.06 0.76 -14.02
C ILE A 279 22.78 2.08 -14.29
N ARG A 280 23.93 2.27 -13.64
CA ARG A 280 24.92 3.24 -14.11
C ARG A 280 25.63 2.60 -15.29
N PRO A 281 25.69 3.23 -16.48
CA PRO A 281 26.66 2.82 -17.49
C PRO A 281 28.06 3.17 -16.97
N ARG A 282 28.91 2.16 -16.78
CA ARG A 282 30.36 2.33 -16.66
C ARG A 282 30.85 2.82 -18.02
N SER A 283 31.29 4.07 -18.11
CA SER A 283 32.01 4.53 -19.29
C SER A 283 33.32 3.75 -19.37
N ARG A 284 33.52 3.05 -20.48
CA ARG A 284 34.85 2.63 -20.91
C ARG A 284 35.61 3.91 -21.27
N ARG A 285 36.66 4.24 -20.51
CA ARG A 285 37.77 5.03 -21.06
C ARG A 285 38.50 4.11 -22.02
N ALA A 286 38.47 4.45 -23.30
CA ALA A 286 39.46 3.99 -24.26
C ALA A 286 40.80 4.60 -23.84
N ALA A 287 41.81 3.74 -23.66
CA ALA A 287 43.19 4.16 -23.67
C ALA A 287 43.62 4.17 -25.15
N ALA A 288 44.04 5.34 -25.61
CA ALA A 288 45.09 5.49 -26.60
C ALA A 288 46.30 6.04 -25.84
#